data_AF-A0A239BF77-F1
#
_entry.id   AF-A0A239BF77-F1
#
_cell.length_a   1.000
_cell.length_b   1.000
_cell.length_c   1.000
_cell.angle_alpha   90.00
_cell.angle_beta   90.00
_cell.angle_gamma   90.00
#
_symmetry.space_group_name_H-M   'P 1'
#
loop_
_entity.id
_entity.type
_entity.pdbx_description
1 polymer ?
#
loop_
_entity_poly.entity_id
_entity_poly.type
_entity_poly.pdbx_seq_one_letter_code
_entity_poly.pdbx_strand_id
1 'polypeptide(L)' 'MFEAGIVLVIIGAVIVYGTAPISKALKITTTKGILILKASGLIIAILGAALLFFNDRPEKLQFLRIIRF' A
#
# COMPACT_ATOMS: atom_id res chain seq x y z
N MET A 1 -14.59 0.10 -7.38
CA MET A 1 -13.22 0.63 -7.18
C MET A 1 -12.51 0.01 -5.97
N PHE A 2 -13.25 -0.68 -5.10
CA PHE A 2 -12.69 -1.39 -3.94
C PHE A 2 -11.66 -2.47 -4.32
N GLU A 3 -11.97 -3.37 -5.26
CA GLU A 3 -11.04 -4.44 -5.68
C GLU A 3 -9.71 -3.88 -6.21
N ALA A 4 -9.77 -2.83 -7.04
CA ALA A 4 -8.59 -2.13 -7.53
C ALA A 4 -7.78 -1.49 -6.38
N GLY A 5 -8.45 -0.92 -5.39
CA GLY A 5 -7.83 -0.40 -4.17
C GLY A 5 -7.09 -1.48 -3.38
N ILE A 6 -7.71 -2.66 -3.20
CA ILE A 6 -7.09 -3.80 -2.50
C ILE A 6 -5.83 -4.25 -3.25
N VAL A 7 -5.93 -4.42 -4.57
CA VAL A 7 -4.80 -4.85 -5.40
C VAL A 7 -3.63 -3.87 -5.27
N LEU A 8 -3.89 -2.56 -5.34
CA LEU A 8 -2.86 -1.53 -5.16
C LEU A 8 -2.25 -1.56 -3.75
N VAL A 9 -3.05 -1.74 -2.70
CA VAL A 9 -2.54 -1.87 -1.33
C VAL A 9 -1.62 -3.09 -1.20
N ILE A 10 -2.04 -4.24 -1.75
CA ILE A 10 -1.23 -5.47 -1.70
C ILE A 10 0.07 -5.29 -2.48
N ILE A 11 0.03 -4.71 -3.69
CA ILE A 11 1.24 -4.44 -4.48
C ILE A 11 2.19 -3.50 -3.72
N GLY A 12 1.67 -2.41 -3.17
CA GLY A 12 2.46 -1.48 -2.37
C GLY A 12 3.09 -2.16 -1.15
N ALA A 13 2.32 -2.98 -0.42
CA ALA A 13 2.81 -3.76 0.71
C ALA A 13 3.91 -4.74 0.30
N VAL A 14 3.76 -5.45 -0.82
CA VAL A 14 4.78 -6.37 -1.34
C VAL A 14 6.07 -5.63 -1.66
N ILE A 15 6.01 -4.42 -2.23
CA ILE A 15 7.22 -3.62 -2.51
C ILE A 15 7.91 -3.17 -1.21
N VAL A 16 7.13 -2.74 -0.20
CA VAL A 16 7.65 -2.25 1.09
C VAL A 16 8.24 -3.37 1.95
N TYR A 17 7.58 -4.52 2.04
CA TYR A 17 8.02 -5.65 2.87
C TYR A 17 8.99 -6.58 2.11
N GLY A 18 8.77 -6.78 0.81
CA GLY A 18 9.64 -7.52 -0.09
C GLY A 18 10.87 -6.75 -0.55
N THR A 19 11.21 -5.63 0.09
CA THR A 19 12.37 -4.82 -0.29
C THR A 19 13.68 -5.62 -0.32
N ALA A 20 13.89 -6.59 0.58
CA ALA A 20 15.12 -7.39 0.62
C ALA A 20 15.31 -8.30 -0.62
N PRO A 21 14.35 -9.15 -1.02
CA PRO A 21 14.48 -9.91 -2.27
C PRO A 21 14.49 -9.01 -3.51
N ILE A 22 13.72 -7.92 -3.52
CA ILE A 22 13.67 -6.98 -4.66
C ILE A 22 15.00 -6.23 -4.81
N SER A 23 15.59 -5.73 -3.73
CA SER A 23 16.87 -5.02 -3.77
C SER A 23 18.00 -5.94 -4.21
N LYS A 24 17.97 -7.21 -3.80
CA LYS A 24 18.93 -8.24 -4.24
C LYS A 24 18.78 -8.53 -5.74
N ALA A 25 17.55 -8.68 -6.24
CA ALA A 25 17.29 -8.92 -7.66
C ALA A 25 17.72 -7.73 -8.54
N LEU A 26 17.48 -6.50 -8.08
CA LEU A 26 17.81 -5.26 -8.79
C LEU A 26 19.21 -4.72 -8.50
N LYS A 27 20.02 -5.44 -7.71
CA LYS A 27 21.39 -5.03 -7.28
C LYS A 27 21.43 -3.65 -6.62
N ILE A 28 20.38 -3.28 -5.90
CA ILE A 28 20.30 -2.03 -5.15
C ILE A 28 20.98 -2.24 -3.80
N THR A 29 22.23 -1.78 -3.69
CA THR A 29 23.04 -1.93 -2.45
C THR A 29 23.07 -0.67 -1.61
N THR A 30 22.62 0.47 -2.14
CA THR A 30 22.67 1.75 -1.45
C THR A 30 21.46 1.94 -0.54
N THR A 31 21.67 2.50 0.65
CA THR A 31 20.59 2.85 1.58
C THR A 31 19.58 3.81 0.94
N LYS A 32 20.06 4.76 0.12
CA LYS A 32 19.19 5.68 -0.63
C LYS A 32 18.30 4.95 -1.62
N GLY A 33 18.82 3.98 -2.37
CA GLY A 33 18.01 3.19 -3.31
C GLY A 33 16.97 2.32 -2.62
N ILE A 34 17.33 1.71 -1.49
CA ILE A 34 16.40 0.95 -0.64
C ILE A 34 15.28 1.86 -0.11
N LEU A 35 15.64 3.08 0.32
CA LEU A 35 14.67 4.06 0.80
C LEU A 35 13.70 4.49 -0.31
N ILE A 36 14.20 4.75 -1.52
CA ILE A 36 13.37 5.10 -2.68
C ILE A 36 12.40 3.96 -3.02
N LEU A 37 12.87 2.71 -2.98
CA LEU A 37 12.04 1.54 -3.24
C LEU A 37 10.91 1.38 -2.21
N LYS A 38 11.21 1.62 -0.93
CA LYS A 38 10.17 1.63 0.12
C LYS A 38 9.21 2.79 -0.05
N ALA A 39 9.72 3.98 -0.39
CA ALA A 39 8.90 5.17 -0.59
C ALA A 39 7.94 5.00 -1.77
N SER A 40 8.38 4.41 -2.88
CA SER A 40 7.52 4.15 -4.04
C SER A 40 6.43 3.13 -3.72
N GLY A 41 6.76 2.05 -3.01
CA GLY A 41 5.77 1.07 -2.54
C GLY A 41 4.75 1.69 -1.57
N LEU A 42 5.19 2.60 -0.69
CA LEU A 42 4.31 3.31 0.23
C LEU A 42 3.34 4.23 -0.50
N ILE A 43 3.79 4.96 -1.53
CA ILE A 43 2.94 5.82 -2.35
C ILE A 43 1.84 4.98 -3.03
N ILE A 44 2.21 3.82 -3.59
CA ILE A 44 1.25 2.90 -4.22
C ILE A 44 0.21 2.43 -3.21
N ALA A 45 0.63 2.06 -1.99
CA ALA A 45 -0.27 1.63 -0.93
C ALA A 45 -1.23 2.75 -0.49
N ILE A 46 -0.74 4.00 -0.38
CA ILE A 46 -1.56 5.17 -0.03
C ILE A 46 -2.62 5.43 -1.10
N LEU A 47 -2.27 5.35 -2.39
CA LEU A 47 -3.22 5.51 -3.49
C LEU A 47 -4.28 4.40 -3.48
N GLY A 48 -3.87 3.14 -3.24
CA GLY A 48 -4.78 2.03 -3.10
C GLY A 48 -5.74 2.21 -1.92
N ALA A 49 -5.23 2.62 -0.75
CA ALA A 49 -6.03 2.91 0.42
C ALA A 49 -7.03 4.05 0.16
N ALA A 50 -6.59 5.13 -0.49
CA ALA A 50 -7.47 6.22 -0.89
C ALA A 50 -8.63 5.69 -1.76
N LEU A 51 -8.35 4.84 -2.75
CA LEU A 51 -9.39 4.25 -3.61
C LEU A 51 -10.37 3.37 -2.84
N LEU A 52 -9.93 2.66 -1.79
CA LEU A 52 -10.83 1.92 -0.90
C LEU A 52 -11.80 2.87 -0.21
N PHE A 53 -11.28 3.91 0.45
CA PHE A 53 -12.09 4.86 1.21
C PHE A 53 -12.97 5.76 0.32
N PHE A 54 -12.54 6.08 -0.90
CA PHE A 54 -13.35 6.84 -1.86
C PHE A 54 -14.54 6.03 -2.41
N ASN A 55 -14.38 4.71 -2.55
CA ASN A 55 -15.46 3.83 -2.99
C ASN A 55 -16.49 3.55 -1.89
N ASP A 56 -16.14 3.79 -0.63
CA ASP A 56 -16.94 3.47 0.55
C ASP A 56 -17.84 4.64 1.06
N ARG A 57 -18.25 5.56 0.18
CA ARG A 57 -19.46 6.35 0.44
C ARG A 57 -20.68 5.40 0.46
N PRO A 58 -21.59 5.50 1.44
CA PRO A 58 -21.52 4.70 2.66
C PRO A 58 -22.77 3.83 2.87
N GLU A 59 -22.62 2.51 2.80
CA GLU A 59 -23.58 1.58 3.44
C GLU A 59 -22.89 0.41 4.17
N LYS A 60 -21.66 0.03 3.78
CA LYS A 60 -21.01 -1.20 4.27
C LYS A 60 -19.85 -1.00 5.26
N LEU A 61 -19.42 0.23 5.53
CA LEU A 61 -18.37 0.54 6.52
C LEU A 61 -18.84 0.58 7.99
N GLN A 62 -19.99 -0.02 8.33
CA GLN A 62 -20.47 -0.04 9.72
C GLN A 62 -19.50 -0.74 10.69
N PHE A 63 -18.63 -1.63 10.20
CA PHE A 63 -17.61 -2.30 11.02
C PHE A 63 -16.50 -1.34 11.51
N LEU A 64 -16.18 -0.28 10.75
CA LEU A 64 -15.21 0.74 11.17
C LEU A 64 -15.78 1.73 12.20
N ARG A 65 -17.12 1.76 12.36
CA ARG A 65 -17.81 2.66 13.28
C ARG A 65 -17.72 2.23 14.75
N ILE A 66 -17.32 0.98 15.02
CA ILE A 66 -17.21 0.40 16.38
C ILE A 66 -16.15 1.13 17.24
N ILE A 67 -15.22 1.87 16.63
CA ILE A 67 -14.12 2.56 17.34
C ILE A 67 -14.42 4.06 17.58
N ARG A 68 -15.61 4.57 17.25
CA ARG A 68 -16.07 5.90 17.70
C ARG A 68 -17.03 5.74 18.88
N PHE A 69 -16.48 5.67 20.08
CA PHE A 69 -17.15 6.18 21.28
C PHE A 69 -17.07 7.70 21.29
#